data_AF-U1MY93-F1
#
_entry.id   AF-U1MY93-F1
#
_cell.length_a   1.000
_cell.length_b   1.000
_cell.length_c   1.000
_cell.angle_alpha   90.00
_cell.angle_beta   90.00
_cell.angle_gamma   90.00
#
_symmetry.space_group_name_H-M   'P 1'
#
loop_
_entity.id
_entity.type
_entity.pdbx_description
1 polymer ?
#
loop_
_entity_poly.entity_id
_entity_poly.type
_entity_poly.pdbx_seq_one_letter_code
_entity_poly.pdbx_strand_id
1 'polypeptide(L)'
;FLGDPPSMTVEELAQIWESDSAATWNEVNSNWPDQEIDRFGAADTSGTYDYFIENVQGTERGHTDDYNPTEQDNTIAQGVEGSEFGIGYFGFAYFFQNPEQVTAVAIDNGDGPVEPSLETAASGEYQPLSRPLFTYPSVSSLGEEHVAEFARYFVNQTTDEQLVAENVGYVPLGEDQQQDN
;
A
#
# COMPACT_ATOMS: atom_id res chain seq x y z
N PHE A 1 -18.22 -8.98 4.95
CA PHE A 1 -18.35 -9.16 6.42
C PHE A 1 -17.51 -8.17 7.22
N LEU A 2 -16.58 -7.44 6.58
CA LEU A 2 -15.71 -6.43 7.20
C LEU A 2 -16.40 -5.07 7.51
N GLY A 3 -17.73 -5.00 7.43
CA GLY A 3 -18.48 -3.74 7.53
C GLY A 3 -18.80 -3.08 6.19
N ASP A 4 -19.38 -1.88 6.26
CA ASP A 4 -19.71 -0.99 5.15
C ASP A 4 -19.47 0.48 5.58
N PRO A 5 -18.34 1.10 5.18
CA PRO A 5 -17.30 0.52 4.32
C PRO A 5 -16.52 -0.60 5.01
N PRO A 6 -15.89 -1.53 4.26
CA PRO A 6 -14.99 -2.52 4.80
C PRO A 6 -13.84 -1.89 5.58
N SER A 7 -13.60 -2.34 6.80
CA SER A 7 -12.53 -1.82 7.65
C SER A 7 -11.90 -2.89 8.54
N MET A 8 -10.65 -2.66 8.93
CA MET A 8 -9.97 -3.42 9.97
C MET A 8 -8.91 -2.55 10.65
N THR A 9 -8.56 -2.91 11.89
CA THR A 9 -7.44 -2.30 12.59
C THR A 9 -6.10 -2.80 12.06
N VAL A 10 -5.02 -2.06 12.30
CA VAL A 10 -3.65 -2.51 12.01
C VAL A 10 -3.34 -3.82 12.74
N GLU A 11 -3.89 -4.03 13.93
CA GLU A 11 -3.71 -5.27 14.70
C GLU A 11 -4.37 -6.47 14.02
N GLU A 12 -5.62 -6.32 13.59
CA GLU A 12 -6.34 -7.37 12.85
C GLU A 12 -5.64 -7.68 11.53
N LEU A 13 -5.15 -6.64 10.83
CA LEU A 13 -4.35 -6.83 9.62
C LEU A 13 -3.05 -7.60 9.92
N ALA A 14 -2.37 -7.30 11.02
CA ALA A 14 -1.15 -8.00 11.40
C ALA A 14 -1.40 -9.49 11.70
N GLN A 15 -2.45 -9.82 12.44
CA GLN A 15 -2.84 -11.20 12.77
C GLN A 15 -3.16 -12.04 11.52
N ILE A 16 -3.68 -11.40 10.47
CA ILE A 16 -3.89 -12.08 9.19
C ILE A 16 -2.56 -12.52 8.59
N TRP A 17 -1.50 -11.72 8.70
CA TRP A 17 -0.28 -11.89 7.92
C TRP A 17 0.96 -12.29 8.72
N GLU A 18 0.90 -12.41 10.05
CA GLU A 18 2.05 -12.72 10.90
C GLU A 18 2.52 -14.17 10.77
N SER A 19 3.68 -14.52 11.32
CA SER A 19 4.24 -15.88 11.16
C SER A 19 3.34 -16.97 11.77
N ASP A 20 2.64 -16.65 12.86
CA ASP A 20 1.62 -17.49 13.50
C ASP A 20 0.22 -17.01 13.09
N SER A 21 0.02 -16.85 11.77
CA SER A 21 -1.19 -16.26 11.21
C SER A 21 -2.46 -17.05 11.54
N ALA A 22 -3.56 -16.34 11.79
CA ALA A 22 -4.90 -16.92 11.89
C ALA A 22 -5.26 -17.74 10.63
N ALA A 23 -5.74 -18.97 10.78
CA ALA A 23 -6.18 -19.77 9.63
C ALA A 23 -7.54 -19.32 9.10
N THR A 24 -8.40 -18.79 9.98
CA THR A 24 -9.78 -18.40 9.66
C THR A 24 -10.11 -16.98 10.11
N TRP A 25 -11.09 -16.36 9.45
CA TRP A 25 -11.46 -14.96 9.74
C TRP A 25 -11.97 -14.76 11.18
N ASN A 26 -12.65 -15.75 11.77
CA ASN A 26 -13.14 -15.67 13.16
C ASN A 26 -12.04 -15.77 14.23
N GLU A 27 -10.85 -16.27 13.89
CA GLU A 27 -9.68 -16.27 14.79
C GLU A 27 -9.12 -14.86 14.95
N VAL A 28 -9.23 -14.02 13.92
CA VAL A 28 -8.86 -12.59 13.96
C VAL A 28 -9.91 -11.78 14.72
N ASN A 29 -11.19 -11.94 14.35
CA ASN A 29 -12.29 -11.26 15.01
C ASN A 29 -13.49 -12.21 15.12
N SER A 30 -13.92 -12.50 16.35
CA SER A 30 -14.98 -13.50 16.61
C SER A 30 -16.34 -13.18 15.98
N ASN A 31 -16.55 -11.97 15.45
CA ASN A 31 -17.76 -11.59 14.72
C ASN A 31 -17.68 -11.87 13.21
N TRP A 32 -16.50 -12.22 12.69
CA TRP A 32 -16.26 -12.58 11.30
C TRP A 32 -16.55 -14.07 11.06
N PRO A 33 -16.72 -14.51 9.80
CA PRO A 33 -17.12 -15.88 9.49
C PRO A 33 -16.04 -16.92 9.86
N ASP A 34 -16.48 -18.13 10.18
CA ASP A 34 -15.60 -19.30 10.38
C ASP A 34 -15.21 -19.89 9.01
N GLN A 35 -14.38 -19.16 8.26
CA GLN A 35 -13.95 -19.49 6.90
C GLN A 35 -12.45 -19.25 6.77
N GLU A 36 -11.78 -20.11 6.00
CA GLU A 36 -10.34 -20.02 5.73
C GLU A 36 -10.00 -18.70 5.02
N ILE A 37 -8.81 -18.16 5.31
CA ILE A 37 -8.31 -16.93 4.70
C ILE A 37 -7.44 -17.27 3.49
N ASP A 38 -7.88 -16.90 2.29
CA ASP A 38 -7.04 -17.01 1.09
C ASP A 38 -6.16 -15.75 0.95
N ARG A 39 -4.85 -15.92 1.03
CA ARG A 39 -3.91 -14.79 1.01
C ARG A 39 -3.21 -14.64 -0.34
N PHE A 40 -3.16 -13.41 -0.84
CA PHE A 40 -2.45 -13.04 -2.07
C PHE A 40 -1.60 -11.80 -1.80
N GLY A 41 -0.31 -11.84 -2.10
CA GLY A 41 0.57 -10.73 -1.67
C GLY A 41 1.81 -10.58 -2.52
N ALA A 42 2.51 -9.49 -2.29
CA ALA A 42 3.80 -9.25 -2.93
C ALA A 42 4.81 -10.35 -2.52
N ALA A 43 5.67 -10.74 -3.46
CA ALA A 43 6.75 -11.67 -3.17
C ALA A 43 7.82 -11.02 -2.27
N ASP A 44 8.63 -11.85 -1.60
CA ASP A 44 9.71 -11.44 -0.69
C ASP A 44 10.84 -10.63 -1.36
N THR A 45 10.86 -10.57 -2.68
CA THR A 45 11.75 -9.71 -3.48
C THR A 45 11.20 -8.31 -3.76
N SER A 46 9.99 -8.00 -3.28
CA SER A 46 9.28 -6.75 -3.55
C SER A 46 9.46 -5.70 -2.45
N GLY A 47 9.67 -4.44 -2.84
CA GLY A 47 9.66 -3.31 -1.89
C GLY A 47 8.29 -3.04 -1.25
N THR A 48 7.20 -3.62 -1.77
CA THR A 48 5.87 -3.63 -1.14
C THR A 48 5.84 -4.61 0.03
N TYR A 49 6.46 -5.78 -0.12
CA TYR A 49 6.60 -6.78 0.94
C TYR A 49 7.43 -6.22 2.11
N ASP A 50 8.60 -5.65 1.81
CA ASP A 50 9.48 -5.05 2.83
C ASP A 50 8.74 -3.97 3.65
N TYR A 51 8.01 -3.09 2.97
CA TYR A 51 7.29 -2.00 3.62
C TYR A 51 6.13 -2.51 4.49
N PHE A 52 5.36 -3.47 3.97
CA PHE A 52 4.25 -4.08 4.70
C PHE A 52 4.74 -4.72 6.00
N ILE A 53 5.84 -5.49 5.94
CA ILE A 53 6.42 -6.10 7.14
C ILE A 53 6.89 -5.03 8.12
N GLU A 54 7.67 -4.05 7.66
CA GLU A 54 8.23 -3.03 8.55
C GLU A 54 7.12 -2.25 9.30
N ASN A 55 6.00 -1.98 8.64
CA ASN A 55 4.99 -1.04 9.15
C ASN A 55 3.73 -1.70 9.73
N VAL A 56 3.43 -2.94 9.35
CA VAL A 56 2.29 -3.70 9.89
C VAL A 56 2.76 -4.76 10.89
N GLN A 57 3.81 -5.49 10.54
CA GLN A 57 4.31 -6.60 11.36
C GLN A 57 5.35 -6.16 12.39
N GLY A 58 6.10 -5.11 12.10
CA GLY A 58 7.26 -4.72 12.88
C GLY A 58 8.37 -5.79 12.84
N THR A 59 9.18 -5.84 13.90
CA THR A 59 10.37 -6.71 13.93
C THR A 59 10.15 -8.09 14.55
N GLU A 60 9.02 -8.30 15.23
CA GLU A 60 8.81 -9.50 16.07
C GLU A 60 7.77 -10.48 15.51
N ARG A 61 6.78 -10.01 14.73
CA ARG A 61 5.68 -10.85 14.22
C ARG A 61 6.08 -11.72 13.03
N GLY A 62 7.04 -11.26 12.22
CA GLY A 62 7.40 -11.88 10.94
C GLY A 62 6.23 -11.89 9.95
N HIS A 63 6.24 -12.80 8.99
CA HIS A 63 5.22 -12.91 7.94
C HIS A 63 4.91 -14.38 7.66
N THR A 64 3.65 -14.71 7.39
CA THR A 64 3.23 -16.07 7.04
C THR A 64 3.81 -16.52 5.70
N ASP A 65 4.25 -17.77 5.61
CA ASP A 65 4.60 -18.41 4.32
C ASP A 65 3.35 -19.00 3.62
N ASP A 66 2.19 -19.00 4.30
CA ASP A 66 0.91 -19.53 3.78
C ASP A 66 0.14 -18.46 2.99
N TYR A 67 0.70 -18.10 1.84
CA TYR A 67 0.08 -17.18 0.89
C TYR A 67 0.51 -17.45 -0.54
N ASN A 68 -0.10 -16.75 -1.49
CA ASN A 68 0.26 -16.78 -2.91
C ASN A 68 1.14 -15.57 -3.26
N PRO A 69 2.49 -15.69 -3.23
CA PRO A 69 3.41 -14.61 -3.57
C PRO A 69 3.49 -14.37 -5.08
N THR A 70 3.55 -13.10 -5.47
CA THR A 70 3.84 -12.71 -6.86
C THR A 70 4.37 -11.27 -6.94
N GLU A 71 5.14 -10.98 -7.98
CA GLU A 71 5.61 -9.62 -8.30
C GLU A 71 4.60 -8.81 -9.16
N GLN A 72 3.43 -9.41 -9.44
CA GLN A 72 2.45 -8.84 -10.36
C GLN A 72 1.17 -8.47 -9.62
N ASP A 73 0.93 -7.17 -9.42
CA ASP A 73 -0.25 -6.64 -8.71
C ASP A 73 -1.58 -7.14 -9.30
N ASN A 74 -1.65 -7.29 -10.63
CA ASN A 74 -2.85 -7.81 -11.31
C ASN A 74 -3.17 -9.26 -10.94
N THR A 75 -2.15 -10.07 -10.65
CA THR A 75 -2.33 -11.47 -10.23
C THR A 75 -2.85 -11.52 -8.80
N ILE A 76 -2.40 -10.61 -7.94
CA ILE A 76 -2.90 -10.46 -6.57
C ILE A 76 -4.38 -10.06 -6.61
N ALA A 77 -4.74 -9.03 -7.38
CA ALA A 77 -6.11 -8.57 -7.53
C ALA A 77 -7.05 -9.64 -8.10
N GLN A 78 -6.60 -10.40 -9.12
CA GLN A 78 -7.37 -11.54 -9.66
C GLN A 78 -7.56 -12.67 -8.64
N GLY A 79 -6.55 -12.93 -7.82
CA GLY A 79 -6.65 -13.92 -6.73
C GLY A 79 -7.72 -13.53 -5.72
N VAL A 80 -7.70 -12.27 -5.29
CA VAL A 80 -8.71 -11.71 -4.37
C VAL A 80 -10.11 -11.73 -5.00
N GLU A 81 -10.26 -11.26 -6.25
CA GLU A 81 -11.53 -11.28 -6.99
C GLU A 81 -12.11 -12.70 -7.13
N GLY A 82 -11.23 -13.71 -7.26
CA GLY A 82 -11.60 -15.11 -7.40
C GLY A 82 -11.95 -15.84 -6.09
N SER A 83 -11.71 -15.24 -4.92
CA SER A 83 -11.97 -15.84 -3.61
C SER A 83 -12.89 -14.97 -2.75
N GLU A 84 -14.05 -15.50 -2.38
CA GLU A 84 -15.02 -14.81 -1.50
C GLU A 84 -14.41 -14.44 -0.13
N PHE A 85 -13.44 -15.22 0.34
CA PHE A 85 -12.74 -15.02 1.62
C PHE A 85 -11.27 -14.61 1.41
N GLY A 86 -10.96 -14.08 0.22
CA GLY A 86 -9.63 -13.64 -0.16
C GLY A 86 -9.27 -12.26 0.37
N ILE A 87 -7.99 -12.10 0.72
CA ILE A 87 -7.39 -10.80 1.04
C ILE A 87 -6.02 -10.69 0.38
N GLY A 88 -5.67 -9.47 -0.02
CA GLY A 88 -4.34 -9.20 -0.51
C GLY A 88 -3.85 -7.79 -0.26
N TYR A 89 -2.53 -7.63 -0.35
CA TYR A 89 -1.86 -6.33 -0.31
C TYR A 89 -0.97 -6.17 -1.55
N PHE A 90 -1.03 -5.00 -2.16
CA PHE A 90 -0.30 -4.67 -3.38
C PHE A 90 -0.25 -3.14 -3.58
N GLY A 91 0.42 -2.66 -4.61
CA GLY A 91 0.60 -1.22 -4.83
C GLY A 91 -0.71 -0.46 -5.09
N PHE A 92 -0.93 0.66 -4.38
CA PHE A 92 -2.11 1.53 -4.54
C PHE A 92 -2.35 1.96 -6.00
N ALA A 93 -1.27 2.21 -6.75
CA ALA A 93 -1.29 2.53 -8.18
C ALA A 93 -2.21 1.62 -9.01
N TYR A 94 -2.14 0.31 -8.75
CA TYR A 94 -2.92 -0.68 -9.47
C TYR A 94 -4.40 -0.59 -9.13
N PHE A 95 -4.73 -0.45 -7.83
CA PHE A 95 -6.10 -0.27 -7.37
C PHE A 95 -6.70 1.03 -7.93
N PHE A 96 -5.96 2.13 -7.88
CA PHE A 96 -6.40 3.43 -8.41
C PHE A 96 -6.80 3.37 -9.89
N GLN A 97 -6.08 2.58 -10.70
CA GLN A 97 -6.39 2.37 -12.12
C GLN A 97 -7.50 1.32 -12.36
N ASN A 98 -7.79 0.46 -11.38
CA ASN A 98 -8.75 -0.65 -11.50
C ASN A 98 -9.69 -0.72 -10.27
N PRO A 99 -10.38 0.38 -9.89
CA PRO A 99 -11.10 0.46 -8.63
C PRO A 99 -12.33 -0.46 -8.55
N GLU A 100 -12.81 -0.95 -9.70
CA GLU A 100 -13.95 -1.87 -9.77
C GLU A 100 -13.55 -3.35 -9.56
N GLN A 101 -12.25 -3.68 -9.62
CA GLN A 101 -11.80 -5.09 -9.57
C GLN A 101 -11.79 -5.65 -8.15
N VAL A 102 -11.43 -4.84 -7.16
CA VAL A 102 -11.38 -5.25 -5.76
C VAL A 102 -11.93 -4.14 -4.86
N THR A 103 -12.36 -4.50 -3.67
CA THR A 103 -12.79 -3.52 -2.66
C THR A 103 -11.63 -3.17 -1.74
N ALA A 104 -11.33 -1.88 -1.62
CA ALA A 104 -10.35 -1.41 -0.66
C ALA A 104 -10.84 -1.60 0.78
N VAL A 105 -9.91 -1.87 1.69
CA VAL A 105 -10.18 -1.96 3.12
C VAL A 105 -9.62 -0.72 3.81
N ALA A 106 -10.49 -0.02 4.55
CA ALA A 106 -10.09 1.10 5.39
C ALA A 106 -9.27 0.59 6.60
N ILE A 107 -8.21 1.31 6.95
CA ILE A 107 -7.29 0.91 8.03
C ILE A 107 -7.47 1.83 9.22
N ASP A 108 -7.75 1.23 10.38
CA ASP A 108 -7.81 1.92 11.66
C ASP A 108 -6.49 1.77 12.42
N ASN A 109 -5.77 2.88 12.57
CA ASN A 109 -4.52 2.97 13.31
C ASN A 109 -4.67 3.67 14.68
N GLY A 110 -5.89 3.64 15.25
CA GLY A 110 -6.20 4.15 16.58
C GLY A 110 -7.11 5.39 16.61
N ASP A 111 -7.28 6.07 15.49
CA ASP A 111 -8.11 7.27 15.34
C ASP A 111 -9.33 7.05 14.41
N GLY A 112 -9.65 5.78 14.14
CA GLY A 112 -10.74 5.36 13.26
C GLY A 112 -10.24 4.94 11.87
N PRO A 113 -11.09 4.22 11.11
CA PRO A 113 -10.72 3.69 9.81
C PRO A 113 -10.59 4.79 8.76
N VAL A 114 -9.47 4.78 8.03
CA VAL A 114 -9.20 5.68 6.90
C VAL A 114 -9.18 4.87 5.61
N GLU A 115 -9.90 5.31 4.58
CA GLU A 115 -9.89 4.67 3.25
C GLU A 115 -8.66 5.09 2.43
N PRO A 116 -8.09 4.20 1.58
CA PRO A 116 -7.02 4.58 0.68
C PRO A 116 -7.55 5.45 -0.46
N SER A 117 -6.98 6.63 -0.64
CA SER A 117 -7.24 7.52 -1.76
C SER A 117 -5.99 8.36 -2.07
N LEU A 118 -6.00 9.08 -3.19
CA LEU A 118 -4.95 10.08 -3.45
C LEU A 118 -4.88 11.13 -2.34
N GLU A 119 -6.03 11.55 -1.81
CA GLU A 119 -6.12 12.56 -0.75
C GLU A 119 -5.51 12.03 0.56
N THR A 120 -5.95 10.86 1.03
CA THR A 120 -5.49 10.30 2.31
C THR A 120 -4.04 9.81 2.27
N ALA A 121 -3.55 9.44 1.08
CA ALA A 121 -2.14 9.13 0.88
C ALA A 121 -1.28 10.41 0.79
N ALA A 122 -1.77 11.49 0.16
CA ALA A 122 -1.06 12.78 0.07
C ALA A 122 -0.96 13.48 1.42
N SER A 123 -2.06 13.47 2.19
CA SER A 123 -2.12 14.05 3.53
C SER A 123 -1.34 13.23 4.57
N GLY A 124 -1.05 11.96 4.24
CA GLY A 124 -0.43 11.01 5.16
C GLY A 124 -1.40 10.50 6.23
N GLU A 125 -2.71 10.55 6.00
CA GLU A 125 -3.73 10.04 6.90
C GLU A 125 -3.93 8.52 6.76
N TYR A 126 -3.64 7.93 5.59
CA TYR A 126 -3.73 6.47 5.39
C TYR A 126 -2.52 5.76 5.99
N GLN A 127 -2.39 5.79 7.31
CA GLN A 127 -1.29 5.20 8.06
C GLN A 127 -1.62 3.77 8.52
N PRO A 128 -0.63 2.87 8.60
CA PRO A 128 0.79 3.09 8.30
C PRO A 128 1.17 2.72 6.85
N LEU A 129 0.18 2.65 5.95
CA LEU A 129 0.35 2.11 4.59
C LEU A 129 0.61 3.16 3.51
N SER A 130 0.82 4.41 3.90
CA SER A 130 1.26 5.50 3.02
C SER A 130 2.65 5.97 3.42
N ARG A 131 3.56 6.08 2.44
CA ARG A 131 4.92 6.59 2.65
C ARG A 131 5.29 7.70 1.67
N PRO A 132 6.04 8.72 2.12
CA PRO A 132 6.74 9.60 1.21
C PRO A 132 7.85 8.83 0.46
N LEU A 133 8.02 9.16 -0.82
CA LEU A 133 9.16 8.70 -1.61
C LEU A 133 10.14 9.85 -1.76
N PHE A 134 11.42 9.57 -1.54
CA PHE A 134 12.47 10.57 -1.60
C PHE A 134 13.45 10.27 -2.73
N THR A 135 13.87 11.32 -3.43
CA THR A 135 14.93 11.28 -4.44
C THR A 135 16.14 12.06 -3.93
N TYR A 136 17.30 11.41 -3.91
CA TYR A 136 18.53 12.00 -3.36
C TYR A 136 19.60 12.16 -4.45
N PRO A 137 19.67 13.31 -5.15
CA PRO A 137 20.76 13.58 -6.06
C PRO A 137 22.05 13.85 -5.25
N SER A 138 23.17 13.31 -5.72
CA SER A 138 24.48 13.66 -5.17
C SER A 138 24.78 15.14 -5.40
N VAL A 139 25.09 15.88 -4.34
CA VAL A 139 25.35 17.34 -4.40
C VAL A 139 26.46 17.69 -5.38
N SER A 140 27.53 16.88 -5.45
CA SER A 140 28.61 17.13 -6.42
C SER A 140 28.15 16.95 -7.86
N SER A 141 27.22 16.02 -8.09
CA SER A 141 26.70 15.69 -9.44
C SER A 141 25.75 16.77 -9.95
N LEU A 142 25.11 17.53 -9.07
CA LEU A 142 24.32 18.72 -9.45
C LEU A 142 25.17 19.85 -10.06
N GLY A 143 26.50 19.77 -10.00
CA GLY A 143 27.38 20.64 -10.77
C GLY A 143 27.38 20.35 -12.28
N GLU A 144 26.92 19.16 -12.68
CA GLU A 144 26.77 18.77 -14.08
C GLU A 144 25.39 19.23 -14.59
N GLU A 145 25.39 20.03 -15.66
CA GLU A 145 24.18 20.70 -16.15
C GLU A 145 23.02 19.74 -16.40
N HIS A 146 23.28 18.61 -17.07
CA HIS A 146 22.24 17.64 -17.39
C HIS A 146 21.63 16.95 -16.16
N VAL A 147 22.41 16.75 -15.09
CA VAL A 147 21.89 16.20 -13.82
C VAL A 147 21.04 17.24 -13.11
N ALA A 148 21.49 18.50 -13.08
CA ALA A 148 20.73 19.60 -12.49
C ALA A 148 19.41 19.85 -13.24
N GLU A 149 19.42 19.81 -14.57
CA GLU A 149 18.21 19.94 -15.39
C GLU A 149 17.24 18.79 -15.15
N PHE A 150 17.72 17.55 -15.06
CA PHE A 150 16.86 16.42 -14.72
C PHE A 150 16.26 16.54 -13.31
N ALA A 151 17.04 16.95 -12.31
CA ALA A 151 16.54 17.16 -10.96
C ALA A 151 15.46 18.25 -10.91
N ARG A 152 15.66 19.39 -11.61
CA ARG A 152 14.66 20.45 -11.74
C ARG A 152 13.42 19.96 -12.46
N TYR A 153 13.58 19.21 -13.56
CA TYR A 153 12.47 18.60 -14.27
C TYR A 153 11.67 17.70 -13.33
N PHE A 154 12.34 16.79 -12.61
CA PHE A 154 11.69 15.89 -11.66
C PHE A 154 10.83 16.66 -10.64
N VAL A 155 11.41 17.67 -9.97
CA VAL A 155 10.68 18.52 -9.01
C VAL A 155 9.52 19.25 -9.69
N ASN A 156 9.73 19.87 -10.85
CA ASN A 156 8.68 20.60 -11.59
C ASN A 156 7.51 19.71 -12.04
N GLN A 157 7.69 18.39 -12.12
CA GLN A 157 6.64 17.46 -12.52
C GLN A 157 5.91 16.82 -11.33
N THR A 158 6.34 17.03 -10.08
CA THR A 158 5.74 16.34 -8.93
C THR A 158 4.26 16.68 -8.70
N THR A 159 3.78 17.82 -9.20
CA THR A 159 2.38 18.26 -9.13
C THR A 159 1.55 17.89 -10.36
N ASP A 160 2.17 17.30 -11.40
CA ASP A 160 1.46 16.91 -12.63
C ASP A 160 0.66 15.63 -12.39
N GLU A 161 -0.66 15.76 -12.19
CA GLU A 161 -1.55 14.62 -11.91
C GLU A 161 -1.55 13.59 -13.05
N GLN A 162 -1.51 14.04 -14.30
CA GLN A 162 -1.53 13.13 -15.44
C GLN A 162 -0.23 12.32 -15.51
N LEU A 163 0.92 12.96 -15.32
CA LEU A 163 2.18 12.23 -15.31
C LEU A 163 2.30 11.35 -14.06
N VAL A 164 2.08 11.91 -12.88
CA VAL A 164 2.41 11.26 -11.61
C VAL A 164 1.33 10.23 -11.21
N ALA A 165 0.05 10.59 -11.24
CA ALA A 165 -1.03 9.70 -10.84
C ALA A 165 -1.48 8.77 -11.97
N GLU A 166 -1.80 9.32 -13.15
CA GLU A 166 -2.40 8.50 -14.21
C GLU A 166 -1.38 7.63 -14.94
N ASN A 167 -0.22 8.19 -15.32
CA ASN A 167 0.76 7.46 -16.13
C ASN A 167 1.74 6.63 -15.30
N VAL A 168 2.12 7.11 -14.11
CA VAL A 168 3.12 6.42 -13.26
C VAL A 168 2.47 5.71 -12.06
N GLY A 169 1.37 6.22 -11.51
CA GLY A 169 0.65 5.59 -10.40
C GLY A 169 1.09 6.02 -9.00
N TYR A 170 1.74 7.18 -8.86
CA TYR A 170 2.07 7.78 -7.56
C TYR A 170 1.12 8.90 -7.18
N VAL A 171 1.18 9.31 -5.92
CA VAL A 171 0.42 10.45 -5.42
C VAL A 171 1.18 11.74 -5.74
N PRO A 172 0.59 12.68 -6.49
CA PRO A 172 1.22 13.98 -6.76
C PRO A 172 1.44 14.77 -5.47
N LEU A 173 2.51 15.56 -5.42
CA LEU A 173 2.74 16.51 -4.33
C LEU A 173 1.77 17.70 -4.46
N GLY A 174 1.50 18.37 -3.33
CA GLY A 174 0.87 19.69 -3.34
C GLY A 174 1.84 20.78 -3.82
N GLU A 175 1.30 21.91 -4.29
CA GLU A 175 2.12 23.06 -4.75
C GLU A 175 3.08 23.56 -3.66
N ASP A 176 2.63 23.61 -2.41
CA ASP A 176 3.46 24.02 -1.27
C ASP A 176 4.64 23.07 -1.04
N GLN A 177 4.40 21.75 -1.11
CA GLN A 177 5.45 20.73 -0.97
C GLN A 177 6.45 20.76 -2.13
N GLN A 178 5.98 21.04 -3.35
CA GLN A 178 6.86 21.23 -4.50
C GLN A 178 7.74 22.47 -4.34
N GLN A 179 7.19 23.57 -3.81
CA GLN A 179 7.94 24.81 -3.60
C GLN A 179 9.03 24.70 -2.52
N ASP A 180 8.81 23.85 -1.50
CA ASP A 180 9.78 23.57 -0.45
C ASP A 180 10.97 22.71 -0.94
N ASN A 181 10.81 21.96 -2.04
CA ASN A 181 11.82 21.07 -2.62
C ASN A 181 12.75 21.78 -3.64
#